data_AF-A0A8J3UAR7-F1
#
_entry.id   AF-A0A8J3UAR7-F1
#
_cell.length_a   1.000
_cell.length_b   1.000
_cell.length_c   1.000
_cell.angle_alpha   90.00
_cell.angle_beta   90.00
_cell.angle_gamma   90.00
#
_symmetry.space_group_name_H-M   'P 1'
#
loop_
_entity.id
_entity.type
_entity.pdbx_description
1 polymer ?
#
loop_
_entity_poly.entity_id
_entity_poly.type
_entity_poly.pdbx_seq_one_letter_code
_entity_poly.pdbx_strand_id
1 'polypeptide(L)'
;MHVRRASAVIASSLFLVAGCSDSGVKAAAPSTPAAGSPIQISTSHCGQGWTHPAAGLQTLTLTNTGTVAADAYVIDVPGGAVYGELEGLAPGVTRPLAIMLGQGTYAIRCQPEDGDPLVGPSVRIGGTGTSGPAAVPVTYNDLYGPTKQYQEYVAGGVKTLLAKTRTLTSAVDRGDVKAAKKAWLPAHLAYEKLGAAYDTFGDFGDAIDGLPVGLPKGVHDPDFAGFHRVEYGLWHGESVSSLRKLADRLLKDVKGLKADLPNEDMEPGDLPLRAHEIMENTLQFELTEKADQGSGTSLATASANLEGTREAVDLLRPLLQSRYTGLKQLDAQLDRVQKLLDARKHGDSWTPVASLDTSDRESINGAVGELLERLAPIATICYPRRTS
;
A
#
# COMPACT_ATOMS: atom_id res chain seq x y z
N MET A 1 13.74 9.05 15.72
CA MET A 1 14.15 10.45 15.43
C MET A 1 13.11 11.07 14.50
N HIS A 2 12.44 12.16 14.89
CA HIS A 2 11.38 12.77 14.06
C HIS A 2 11.95 13.61 12.91
N VAL A 3 11.67 13.20 11.67
CA VAL A 3 12.04 13.94 10.46
C VAL A 3 10.96 14.99 10.16
N ARG A 4 11.32 16.27 10.23
CA ARG A 4 10.47 17.39 9.78
C ARG A 4 10.46 17.45 8.25
N ARG A 5 9.27 17.32 7.63
CA ARG A 5 9.07 17.57 6.19
C ARG A 5 9.13 19.08 5.92
N ALA A 6 10.04 19.52 5.06
CA ALA A 6 10.12 20.88 4.55
C ALA A 6 9.41 20.96 3.18
N SER A 7 8.36 21.77 3.07
CA SER A 7 7.65 22.01 1.82
C SER A 7 8.37 23.06 0.98
N ALA A 8 8.79 22.70 -0.23
CA ALA A 8 9.37 23.62 -1.21
C ALA A 8 8.25 24.33 -2.00
N VAL A 9 8.31 25.66 -2.04
CA VAL A 9 7.41 26.52 -2.82
C VAL A 9 7.96 26.66 -4.24
N ILE A 10 7.22 26.20 -5.26
CA ILE A 10 7.53 26.45 -6.67
C ILE A 10 6.73 27.66 -7.13
N ALA A 11 7.41 28.75 -7.44
CA ALA A 11 6.82 29.93 -8.06
C ALA A 11 6.76 29.75 -9.59
N SER A 12 5.55 29.80 -10.16
CA SER A 12 5.34 29.77 -11.62
C SER A 12 5.06 31.17 -12.14
N SER A 13 5.93 31.66 -13.02
CA SER A 13 5.83 32.96 -13.68
C SER A 13 4.86 32.89 -14.88
N LEU A 14 3.81 33.71 -14.87
CA LEU A 14 2.91 33.90 -16.02
C LEU A 14 3.53 34.88 -17.05
N PHE A 15 3.58 34.48 -18.31
CA PHE A 15 3.79 35.39 -19.45
C PHE A 15 2.44 35.89 -19.97
N LEU A 16 2.26 37.21 -19.99
CA LEU A 16 1.15 37.92 -20.63
C LEU A 16 1.50 38.17 -22.11
N VAL A 17 0.63 37.76 -23.03
CA VAL A 17 0.62 38.25 -24.41
C VAL A 17 -0.74 38.87 -24.66
N ALA A 18 -0.73 40.18 -24.92
CA ALA A 18 -1.89 40.96 -25.33
C ALA A 18 -2.03 40.92 -26.86
N GLY A 19 -3.26 40.79 -27.35
CA GLY A 19 -3.61 40.94 -28.76
C GLY A 19 -5.13 41.10 -28.93
N CYS A 20 -5.59 42.35 -29.10
CA CYS A 20 -6.96 42.70 -29.44
C CYS A 20 -7.22 42.51 -30.95
N SER A 21 -8.44 42.12 -31.34
CA SER A 21 -9.28 42.89 -32.27
C SER A 21 -10.68 42.30 -32.40
N ASP A 22 -11.62 43.22 -32.58
CA ASP A 22 -13.06 43.16 -32.35
C ASP A 22 -13.83 42.74 -33.60
N SER A 23 -14.93 42.00 -33.44
CA SER A 23 -16.01 41.87 -34.44
C SER A 23 -17.25 41.34 -33.74
N GLY A 24 -18.20 42.24 -33.52
CA GLY A 24 -19.40 42.02 -32.72
C GLY A 24 -20.35 40.98 -33.29
N VAL A 25 -20.66 39.99 -32.44
CA VAL A 25 -21.99 39.38 -32.34
C VAL A 25 -22.30 39.35 -30.84
N LYS A 26 -23.24 40.18 -30.37
CA LYS A 26 -23.78 40.08 -29.01
C LYS A 26 -24.62 38.80 -28.92
N ALA A 27 -23.95 37.66 -28.78
CA ALA A 27 -24.57 36.49 -28.19
C ALA A 27 -24.80 36.83 -26.71
N ALA A 28 -26.05 36.71 -26.27
CA ALA A 28 -26.35 36.78 -24.84
C ALA A 28 -25.48 35.74 -24.14
N ALA A 29 -24.57 36.19 -23.27
CA ALA A 29 -23.83 35.29 -22.41
C ALA A 29 -24.85 34.44 -21.64
N PRO A 30 -24.67 33.10 -21.56
CA PRO A 30 -25.49 32.31 -20.67
C PRO A 30 -25.34 32.92 -19.28
N SER A 31 -26.45 33.37 -18.72
CA SER A 31 -26.52 33.88 -17.36
C SER A 31 -25.91 32.81 -16.44
N THR A 32 -24.75 33.11 -15.86
CA THR A 32 -24.21 32.31 -14.76
C THR A 32 -25.30 32.28 -13.69
N PRO A 33 -25.83 31.10 -13.30
CA PRO A 33 -26.74 31.04 -12.17
C PRO A 33 -26.05 31.69 -10.98
N ALA A 34 -26.77 32.53 -10.23
CA ALA A 34 -26.25 33.08 -8.99
C ALA A 34 -25.73 31.90 -8.15
N ALA A 35 -24.44 31.90 -7.82
CA ALA A 35 -23.85 30.86 -7.00
C ALA A 35 -24.61 30.86 -5.67
N GLY A 36 -25.38 29.79 -5.42
CA GLY A 36 -26.03 29.60 -4.13
C GLY A 36 -24.99 29.66 -3.01
N SER A 37 -25.43 30.04 -1.81
CA SER A 37 -24.54 30.04 -0.63
C SER A 37 -23.82 28.70 -0.50
N PRO A 38 -22.51 28.69 -0.19
CA PRO A 38 -21.76 27.45 -0.03
C PRO A 38 -22.43 26.50 0.98
N ILE A 39 -22.36 25.21 0.67
CA ILE A 39 -22.81 24.13 1.54
C ILE A 39 -21.86 24.06 2.73
N GLN A 40 -22.41 24.17 3.94
CA GLN A 40 -21.61 24.19 5.16
C GLN A 40 -21.24 22.78 5.60
N ILE A 41 -19.98 22.61 6.00
CA ILE A 41 -19.48 21.42 6.71
C ILE A 41 -18.80 21.85 8.02
N SER A 42 -19.10 21.16 9.11
CA SER A 42 -18.59 21.33 10.48
C SER A 42 -19.22 20.25 11.37
N THR A 43 -18.88 20.24 12.66
CA THR A 43 -19.48 19.36 13.69
C THR A 43 -20.95 19.68 13.98
N SER A 44 -21.43 20.90 13.70
CA SER A 44 -22.82 21.33 13.96
C SER A 44 -23.64 21.59 12.69
N HIS A 45 -22.95 21.78 11.56
CA HIS A 45 -23.54 22.04 10.26
C HIS A 45 -22.91 21.13 9.22
N CYS A 46 -23.61 20.07 8.82
CA CYS A 46 -23.27 19.25 7.68
C CYS A 46 -24.37 19.33 6.60
N GLY A 47 -24.04 19.77 5.39
CA GLY A 47 -24.95 19.78 4.25
C GLY A 47 -25.95 20.94 4.18
N GLN A 48 -25.99 21.83 5.19
CA GLN A 48 -26.84 23.03 5.14
C GLN A 48 -26.44 23.94 3.98
N GLY A 49 -27.43 24.45 3.25
CA GLY A 49 -27.21 25.28 2.06
C GLY A 49 -27.43 24.53 0.75
N TRP A 50 -27.59 23.21 0.76
CA TRP A 50 -27.93 22.46 -0.46
C TRP A 50 -29.42 22.56 -0.80
N THR A 51 -29.84 23.68 -1.39
CA THR A 51 -31.27 23.98 -1.63
C THR A 51 -31.76 23.71 -3.06
N HIS A 52 -30.84 23.54 -4.02
CA HIS A 52 -31.17 23.38 -5.44
C HIS A 52 -30.52 22.12 -6.03
N PRO A 53 -30.90 20.92 -5.57
CA PRO A 53 -30.40 19.67 -6.12
C PRO A 53 -30.96 19.46 -7.55
N ALA A 54 -30.09 19.13 -8.50
CA ALA A 54 -30.48 18.90 -9.89
C ALA A 54 -29.92 17.57 -10.41
N ALA A 55 -30.58 16.98 -11.41
CA ALA A 55 -30.04 15.82 -12.10
C ALA A 55 -28.93 16.24 -13.08
N GLY A 56 -27.97 15.34 -13.33
CA GLY A 56 -26.83 15.55 -14.22
C GLY A 56 -25.60 16.12 -13.51
N LEU A 57 -24.67 16.62 -14.31
CA LEU A 57 -23.42 17.22 -13.82
C LEU A 57 -23.72 18.52 -13.08
N GLN A 58 -23.24 18.62 -11.84
CA GLN A 58 -23.34 19.82 -11.01
C GLN A 58 -22.05 20.03 -10.23
N THR A 59 -21.79 21.27 -9.84
CA THR A 59 -20.68 21.61 -8.95
C THR A 59 -21.25 22.10 -7.63
N LEU A 60 -20.99 21.34 -6.57
CA LEU A 60 -21.30 21.76 -5.21
C LEU A 60 -20.14 22.61 -4.70
N THR A 61 -20.43 23.74 -4.07
CA THR A 61 -19.40 24.54 -3.38
C THR A 61 -19.52 24.27 -1.89
N LEU A 62 -18.50 23.68 -1.28
CA LEU A 62 -18.50 23.32 0.14
C LEU A 62 -17.54 24.24 0.90
N THR A 63 -17.96 24.71 2.08
CA THR A 63 -17.16 25.54 2.99
C THR A 63 -17.07 24.88 4.34
N ASN A 64 -15.85 24.72 4.86
CA ASN A 64 -15.67 24.33 6.25
C ASN A 64 -15.88 25.53 7.17
N THR A 65 -16.92 25.46 7.98
CA THR A 65 -17.31 26.49 8.95
C THR A 65 -16.91 26.13 10.39
N GLY A 66 -16.31 24.94 10.58
CA GLY A 66 -15.79 24.47 11.85
C GLY A 66 -14.39 24.98 12.16
N THR A 67 -13.82 24.45 13.24
CA THR A 67 -12.50 24.83 13.78
C THR A 67 -11.40 23.81 13.50
N VAL A 68 -11.75 22.65 12.94
CA VAL A 68 -10.84 21.57 12.56
C VAL A 68 -11.01 21.21 11.09
N ALA A 69 -10.04 20.51 10.50
CA ALA A 69 -10.21 19.95 9.16
C ALA A 69 -11.32 18.90 9.15
N ALA A 70 -11.99 18.76 8.01
CA ALA A 70 -13.04 17.77 7.82
C ALA A 70 -13.07 17.23 6.40
N ASP A 71 -13.42 15.96 6.28
CA ASP A 71 -13.79 15.35 5.01
C ASP A 71 -15.28 15.53 4.76
N ALA A 72 -15.66 15.63 3.49
CA ALA A 72 -17.07 15.69 3.09
C ALA A 72 -17.35 14.72 1.95
N TYR A 73 -18.40 13.92 2.10
CA TYR A 73 -18.82 12.90 1.14
C TYR A 73 -20.24 13.19 0.67
N VAL A 74 -20.48 13.18 -0.64
CA VAL A 74 -21.83 13.14 -1.19
C VAL A 74 -22.27 11.69 -1.24
N ILE A 75 -23.24 11.31 -0.41
CA ILE A 75 -23.71 9.93 -0.29
C ILE A 75 -25.14 9.78 -0.80
N ASP A 76 -25.51 8.61 -1.32
CA ASP A 76 -26.92 8.22 -1.32
C ASP A 76 -27.35 7.77 0.08
N VAL A 77 -28.56 8.13 0.47
CA VAL A 77 -29.10 7.82 1.80
C VAL A 77 -29.47 6.33 1.96
N PRO A 78 -30.04 5.64 0.95
CA PRO A 78 -30.42 4.23 1.11
C PRO A 78 -29.26 3.24 1.29
N GLY A 79 -28.16 3.44 0.55
CA GLY A 79 -27.04 2.49 0.44
C GLY A 79 -25.68 3.05 0.87
N GLY A 80 -25.56 4.35 1.09
CA GLY A 80 -24.33 4.99 1.58
C GLY A 80 -23.18 5.02 0.57
N ALA A 81 -23.45 4.79 -0.72
CA ALA A 81 -22.46 4.92 -1.78
C ALA A 81 -22.06 6.38 -1.96
N VAL A 82 -20.75 6.61 -2.10
CA VAL A 82 -20.15 7.94 -2.24
C VAL A 82 -20.02 8.28 -3.72
N TYR A 83 -20.59 9.41 -4.13
CA TYR A 83 -20.55 9.95 -5.50
C TYR A 83 -19.47 11.03 -5.70
N GLY A 84 -18.88 11.52 -4.61
CA GLY A 84 -17.82 12.51 -4.64
C GLY A 84 -17.37 12.83 -3.23
N GLU A 85 -16.10 13.23 -3.10
CA GLU A 85 -15.50 13.55 -1.82
C GLU A 85 -14.56 14.76 -1.88
N LEU A 86 -14.48 15.48 -0.78
CA LEU A 86 -13.44 16.46 -0.50
C LEU A 86 -12.74 16.06 0.79
N GLU A 87 -11.49 15.64 0.69
CA GLU A 87 -10.66 15.30 1.84
C GLU A 87 -9.91 16.53 2.36
N GLY A 88 -9.74 16.60 3.68
CA GLY A 88 -8.90 17.55 4.38
C GLY A 88 -9.30 19.01 4.17
N LEU A 89 -10.60 19.32 4.09
CA LEU A 89 -11.04 20.71 3.94
C LEU A 89 -10.72 21.48 5.25
N ALA A 90 -9.70 22.34 5.22
CA ALA A 90 -9.28 23.10 6.40
C ALA A 90 -10.30 24.17 6.83
N PRO A 91 -10.28 24.62 8.10
CA PRO A 91 -11.18 25.68 8.61
C PRO A 91 -11.20 26.94 7.73
N GLY A 92 -12.41 27.42 7.40
CA GLY A 92 -12.62 28.60 6.57
C GLY A 92 -12.37 28.39 5.06
N VAL A 93 -11.88 27.23 4.64
CA VAL A 93 -11.62 26.94 3.23
C VAL A 93 -12.92 26.58 2.51
N THR A 94 -13.04 27.09 1.29
CA THR A 94 -14.14 26.78 0.37
C THR A 94 -13.58 26.09 -0.86
N ARG A 95 -14.15 24.93 -1.23
CA ARG A 95 -13.72 24.16 -2.40
C ARG A 95 -14.92 23.70 -3.24
N PRO A 96 -14.81 23.73 -4.58
CA PRO A 96 -15.79 23.12 -5.46
C PRO A 96 -15.62 21.59 -5.50
N LEU A 97 -16.74 20.88 -5.63
CA LEU A 97 -16.83 19.44 -5.84
C LEU A 97 -17.76 19.17 -7.04
N ALA A 98 -17.19 18.70 -8.14
CA ALA A 98 -17.97 18.30 -9.31
C ALA A 98 -18.51 16.88 -9.10
N ILE A 99 -19.82 16.70 -9.30
CA ILE A 99 -20.52 15.42 -9.18
C ILE A 99 -21.55 15.28 -10.29
N MET A 100 -21.91 14.03 -10.61
CA MET A 100 -23.02 13.73 -11.50
C MET A 100 -24.04 12.88 -10.74
N LEU A 101 -25.24 13.40 -10.54
CA LEU A 101 -26.29 12.73 -9.78
C LEU A 101 -27.51 12.47 -10.65
N GLY A 102 -28.04 11.25 -10.60
CA GLY A 102 -29.33 10.87 -11.18
C GLY A 102 -30.46 10.98 -10.17
N GLN A 103 -31.61 10.40 -10.52
CA GLN A 103 -32.74 10.28 -9.60
C GLN A 103 -32.32 9.57 -8.31
N GLY A 104 -32.62 10.15 -7.16
CA GLY A 104 -32.21 9.56 -5.88
C GLY A 104 -32.45 10.45 -4.68
N THR A 105 -32.06 9.93 -3.51
CA THR A 105 -32.03 10.69 -2.25
C THR A 105 -30.59 10.73 -1.77
N TYR A 106 -30.05 11.92 -1.60
CA TYR A 106 -28.65 12.15 -1.30
C TYR A 106 -28.48 13.00 -0.05
N ALA A 107 -27.32 12.93 0.59
CA ALA A 107 -26.95 13.79 1.71
C ALA A 107 -25.44 14.09 1.64
N ILE A 108 -25.01 15.09 2.41
CA ILE A 108 -23.59 15.27 2.72
C ILE A 108 -23.32 14.53 4.04
N ARG A 109 -22.32 13.65 4.06
CA ARG A 109 -21.72 13.14 5.30
C ARG A 109 -20.43 13.90 5.54
N CYS A 110 -20.30 14.49 6.71
CA CYS A 110 -19.12 15.23 7.14
C CYS A 110 -18.36 14.39 8.15
N GLN A 111 -17.04 14.40 8.07
CA GLN A 111 -16.18 13.70 9.01
C GLN A 111 -15.10 14.65 9.52
N PRO A 112 -15.35 15.32 10.66
CA PRO A 112 -14.34 16.09 11.36
C PRO A 112 -13.16 15.20 11.81
N GLU A 113 -11.96 15.77 11.82
CA GLU A 113 -10.75 15.06 12.25
C GLU A 113 -10.87 14.52 13.69
N ASP A 114 -11.48 15.29 14.59
CA ASP A 114 -11.59 15.02 16.02
C ASP A 114 -12.99 14.54 16.46
N GLY A 115 -13.83 14.09 15.52
CA GLY A 115 -15.21 13.71 15.82
C GLY A 115 -15.72 12.52 15.02
N ASP A 116 -16.92 12.08 15.38
CA ASP A 116 -17.65 11.04 14.66
C ASP A 116 -18.27 11.59 13.37
N PRO A 117 -18.44 10.75 12.33
CA PRO A 117 -19.14 11.15 11.13
C PRO A 117 -20.58 11.60 11.43
N LEU A 118 -21.03 12.67 10.78
CA LEU A 118 -22.41 13.14 10.85
C LEU A 118 -23.02 13.28 9.46
N VAL A 119 -24.30 12.95 9.34
CA VAL A 119 -25.05 13.06 8.08
C VAL A 119 -25.97 14.27 8.15
N GLY A 120 -25.86 15.12 7.14
CA GLY A 120 -26.70 16.30 6.94
C GLY A 120 -28.13 15.99 6.51
N PRO A 121 -28.95 17.02 6.26
CA PRO A 121 -30.30 16.84 5.74
C PRO A 121 -30.25 16.20 4.35
N SER A 122 -31.18 15.28 4.08
CA SER A 122 -31.30 14.64 2.78
C SER A 122 -31.97 15.55 1.75
N VAL A 123 -31.47 15.52 0.52
CA VAL A 123 -32.08 16.14 -0.66
C VAL A 123 -32.60 15.08 -1.62
N ARG A 124 -33.71 15.37 -2.33
CA ARG A 124 -34.30 14.46 -3.31
C ARG A 124 -34.17 15.02 -4.71
N ILE A 125 -33.58 14.24 -5.61
CA ILE A 125 -33.50 14.53 -7.04
C ILE A 125 -34.52 13.66 -7.76
N GLY A 126 -35.45 14.30 -8.47
CA GLY A 126 -36.41 13.65 -9.36
C GLY A 126 -35.96 13.66 -10.83
N GLY A 127 -36.80 13.12 -11.72
CA GLY A 127 -36.59 13.16 -13.17
C GLY A 127 -35.74 12.01 -13.72
N THR A 128 -35.36 12.14 -15.00
CA THR A 128 -34.53 11.17 -15.72
C THR A 128 -33.10 11.70 -15.82
N GLY A 129 -32.12 10.99 -15.26
CA GLY A 129 -30.71 11.35 -15.35
C GLY A 129 -29.84 10.21 -14.82
N THR A 130 -28.66 10.05 -15.41
CA THR A 130 -27.71 9.00 -15.03
C THR A 130 -26.76 9.55 -13.96
N SER A 131 -26.58 8.81 -12.86
CA SER A 131 -25.56 9.16 -11.87
C SER A 131 -24.16 8.82 -12.39
N GLY A 132 -23.16 9.55 -11.89
CA GLY A 132 -21.74 9.21 -12.07
C GLY A 132 -21.34 7.96 -11.28
N PRO A 133 -20.06 7.59 -11.34
CA PRO A 133 -19.54 6.47 -10.56
C PRO A 133 -19.76 6.71 -9.07
N ALA A 134 -20.08 5.64 -8.35
CA ALA A 134 -20.17 5.65 -6.90
C ALA A 134 -19.63 4.35 -6.31
N ALA A 135 -19.16 4.43 -5.08
CA ALA A 135 -18.63 3.29 -4.35
C ALA A 135 -19.15 3.27 -2.92
N VAL A 136 -19.59 2.09 -2.46
CA VAL A 136 -19.83 1.85 -1.04
C VAL A 136 -18.47 1.81 -0.33
N PRO A 137 -18.23 2.68 0.66
CA PRO A 137 -16.98 2.70 1.40
C PRO A 137 -16.64 1.33 1.98
N VAL A 138 -15.36 0.99 1.98
CA VAL A 138 -14.84 -0.11 2.80
C VAL A 138 -14.76 0.38 4.24
N THR A 139 -15.14 -0.45 5.20
CA THR A 139 -15.08 -0.15 6.64
C THR A 139 -14.04 -1.03 7.32
N TYR A 140 -13.66 -0.68 8.56
CA TYR A 140 -12.81 -1.55 9.39
C TYR A 140 -13.42 -2.94 9.61
N ASN A 141 -14.75 -3.03 9.72
CA ASN A 141 -15.44 -4.31 9.87
C ASN A 141 -15.29 -5.19 8.62
N ASP A 142 -15.28 -4.59 7.43
CA ASP A 142 -15.06 -5.30 6.18
C ASP A 142 -13.64 -5.88 6.08
N LEU A 143 -12.65 -5.18 6.66
CA LEU A 143 -11.24 -5.59 6.66
C LEU A 143 -10.89 -6.54 7.82
N TYR A 144 -11.69 -6.62 8.89
CA TYR A 144 -11.41 -7.47 10.05
C TYR A 144 -11.25 -8.95 9.67
N GLY A 145 -12.17 -9.47 8.84
CA GLY A 145 -12.12 -10.86 8.36
C GLY A 145 -10.85 -11.17 7.56
N PRO A 146 -10.56 -10.44 6.47
CA PRO A 146 -9.32 -10.58 5.70
C PRO A 146 -8.05 -10.45 6.56
N THR A 147 -8.01 -9.48 7.47
CA THR A 147 -6.85 -9.22 8.34
C THR A 147 -6.60 -10.40 9.28
N LYS A 148 -7.65 -10.98 9.86
CA LYS A 148 -7.53 -12.18 10.69
C LYS A 148 -7.00 -13.39 9.90
N GLN A 149 -7.46 -13.56 8.67
CA GLN A 149 -6.95 -14.63 7.80
C GLN A 149 -5.46 -14.42 7.48
N TYR A 150 -5.05 -13.17 7.24
CA TYR A 150 -3.63 -12.85 7.05
C TYR A 150 -2.79 -13.11 8.32
N GLN A 151 -3.31 -12.76 9.51
CA GLN A 151 -2.67 -13.11 10.79
C GLN A 151 -2.46 -14.63 10.93
N GLU A 152 -3.46 -15.44 10.56
CA GLU A 152 -3.37 -16.90 10.59
C GLU A 152 -2.34 -17.43 9.58
N TYR A 153 -2.30 -16.86 8.38
CA TYR A 153 -1.30 -17.15 7.35
C TYR A 153 0.12 -16.88 7.87
N VAL A 154 0.37 -15.68 8.41
CA VAL A 154 1.67 -15.28 8.96
C VAL A 154 2.05 -16.17 10.15
N ALA A 155 1.13 -16.45 11.07
CA ALA A 155 1.39 -17.34 12.20
C ALA A 155 1.73 -18.79 11.77
N GLY A 156 1.13 -19.28 10.68
CA GLY A 156 1.51 -20.52 10.03
C GLY A 156 2.90 -20.46 9.40
N GLY A 157 3.17 -19.40 8.66
CA GLY A 157 4.45 -19.15 8.01
C GLY A 157 5.61 -19.06 9.01
N VAL A 158 5.44 -18.38 10.15
CA VAL A 158 6.48 -18.26 11.19
C VAL A 158 6.84 -19.64 11.79
N LYS A 159 5.91 -20.59 11.86
CA LYS A 159 6.23 -21.98 12.25
C LYS A 159 7.14 -22.65 11.22
N THR A 160 6.88 -22.42 9.93
CA THR A 160 7.70 -22.92 8.83
C THR A 160 9.09 -22.28 8.86
N LEU A 161 9.16 -20.95 8.99
CA LEU A 161 10.38 -20.19 9.18
C LEU A 161 11.22 -20.77 10.32
N LEU A 162 10.64 -20.95 11.51
CA LEU A 162 11.33 -21.53 12.66
C LEU A 162 11.93 -22.91 12.36
N ALA A 163 11.20 -23.78 11.67
CA ALA A 163 11.70 -25.10 11.29
C ALA A 163 12.87 -25.02 10.29
N LYS A 164 12.82 -24.11 9.33
CA LYS A 164 13.91 -23.89 8.36
C LYS A 164 15.12 -23.24 9.00
N THR A 165 14.94 -22.24 9.86
CA THR A 165 16.02 -21.61 10.62
C THR A 165 16.73 -22.62 11.53
N ARG A 166 16.00 -23.55 12.18
CA ARG A 166 16.62 -24.66 12.92
C ARG A 166 17.50 -25.55 12.03
N THR A 167 17.09 -25.78 10.78
CA THR A 167 17.86 -26.58 9.82
C THR A 167 19.15 -25.85 9.45
N LEU A 168 19.09 -24.54 9.21
CA LEU A 168 20.24 -23.67 8.99
C LEU A 168 21.20 -23.68 10.20
N THR A 169 20.72 -23.37 11.40
CA THR A 169 21.54 -23.36 12.62
C THR A 169 22.19 -24.72 12.85
N SER A 170 21.48 -25.83 12.64
CA SER A 170 22.05 -27.18 12.76
C SER A 170 23.17 -27.46 11.76
N ALA A 171 23.08 -26.94 10.53
CA ALA A 171 24.14 -27.07 9.54
C ALA A 171 25.38 -26.23 9.92
N VAL A 172 25.15 -25.02 10.43
CA VAL A 172 26.20 -24.15 10.98
C VAL A 172 26.91 -24.83 12.16
N ASP A 173 26.15 -25.44 13.07
CA ASP A 173 26.70 -26.13 14.25
C ASP A 173 27.62 -27.29 13.91
N ARG A 174 27.30 -28.02 12.83
CA ARG A 174 28.14 -29.11 12.33
C ARG A 174 29.36 -28.63 11.54
N GLY A 175 29.49 -27.32 11.31
CA GLY A 175 30.59 -26.76 10.50
C GLY A 175 30.46 -27.05 9.00
N ASP A 176 29.28 -27.43 8.52
CA ASP A 176 29.06 -27.83 7.13
C ASP A 176 28.63 -26.61 6.29
N VAL A 177 29.60 -25.94 5.65
CA VAL A 177 29.38 -24.76 4.80
C VAL A 177 28.36 -25.06 3.70
N LYS A 178 28.47 -26.24 3.05
CA LYS A 178 27.64 -26.58 1.89
C LYS A 178 26.19 -26.79 2.33
N ALA A 179 25.98 -27.51 3.43
CA ALA A 179 24.65 -27.67 4.00
C ALA A 179 24.09 -26.34 4.53
N ALA A 180 24.92 -25.48 5.12
CA ALA A 180 24.48 -24.16 5.61
C ALA A 180 24.02 -23.26 4.46
N LYS A 181 24.80 -23.15 3.37
CA LYS A 181 24.38 -22.41 2.15
C LYS A 181 23.07 -22.96 1.57
N LYS A 182 22.94 -24.28 1.47
CA LYS A 182 21.70 -24.92 0.98
C LYS A 182 20.50 -24.71 1.91
N ALA A 183 20.72 -24.62 3.22
CA ALA A 183 19.66 -24.41 4.20
C ALA A 183 19.27 -22.93 4.38
N TRP A 184 20.18 -22.00 4.07
CA TRP A 184 19.95 -20.56 4.21
C TRP A 184 18.81 -20.09 3.31
N LEU A 185 18.85 -20.41 2.02
CA LEU A 185 17.84 -19.92 1.06
C LEU A 185 16.41 -20.36 1.44
N PRO A 186 16.09 -21.64 1.71
CA PRO A 186 14.75 -22.02 2.14
C PRO A 186 14.30 -21.39 3.46
N ALA A 187 15.23 -20.99 4.34
CA ALA A 187 14.89 -20.30 5.58
C ALA A 187 14.57 -18.83 5.32
N HIS A 188 15.40 -18.13 4.54
CA HIS A 188 15.19 -16.75 4.12
C HIS A 188 13.88 -16.61 3.33
N LEU A 189 13.63 -17.46 2.34
CA LEU A 189 12.37 -17.45 1.58
C LEU A 189 11.14 -17.73 2.44
N ALA A 190 11.28 -18.44 3.57
CA ALA A 190 10.17 -18.66 4.48
C ALA A 190 9.83 -17.41 5.31
N TYR A 191 10.78 -16.49 5.49
CA TYR A 191 10.55 -15.17 6.07
C TYR A 191 9.93 -14.22 5.04
N GLU A 192 10.51 -14.14 3.84
CA GLU A 192 10.04 -13.28 2.75
C GLU A 192 8.59 -13.56 2.32
N LYS A 193 8.19 -14.84 2.34
CA LYS A 193 6.79 -15.25 2.08
C LYS A 193 5.78 -14.70 3.09
N LEU A 194 6.20 -14.40 4.33
CA LEU A 194 5.30 -13.80 5.32
C LEU A 194 4.79 -12.44 4.83
N GLY A 195 5.53 -11.83 3.90
CA GLY A 195 5.27 -10.50 3.40
C GLY A 195 5.76 -9.42 4.35
N ALA A 196 5.49 -8.21 3.92
CA ALA A 196 5.83 -6.93 4.52
C ALA A 196 5.01 -6.60 5.79
N ALA A 197 4.97 -7.47 6.80
CA ALA A 197 4.34 -7.12 8.08
C ALA A 197 5.23 -6.16 8.91
N TYR A 198 5.75 -5.11 8.25
CA TYR A 198 6.86 -4.25 8.68
C TYR A 198 6.67 -3.70 10.10
N ASP A 199 5.46 -3.26 10.43
CA ASP A 199 5.17 -2.70 11.75
C ASP A 199 4.75 -3.78 12.77
N THR A 200 4.11 -4.86 12.33
CA THR A 200 3.64 -5.94 13.20
C THR A 200 4.78 -6.78 13.78
N PHE A 201 5.93 -6.86 13.09
CA PHE A 201 7.08 -7.61 13.61
C PHE A 201 7.91 -6.79 14.61
N GLY A 202 7.66 -5.48 14.73
CA GLY A 202 8.42 -4.58 15.58
C GLY A 202 9.94 -4.74 15.39
N ASP A 203 10.67 -4.73 16.49
CA ASP A 203 12.14 -4.88 16.50
C ASP A 203 12.61 -6.23 15.92
N PHE A 204 11.74 -7.25 15.80
CA PHE A 204 12.13 -8.53 15.20
C PHE A 204 12.35 -8.45 13.70
N GLY A 205 11.68 -7.54 12.99
CA GLY A 205 11.87 -7.37 11.54
C GLY A 205 13.34 -7.06 11.22
N ASP A 206 13.86 -5.99 11.83
CA ASP A 206 15.25 -5.58 11.67
C ASP A 206 16.25 -6.59 12.27
N ALA A 207 15.90 -7.26 13.37
CA ALA A 207 16.77 -8.27 13.97
C ALA A 207 16.92 -9.53 13.12
N ILE A 208 15.86 -9.93 12.40
CA ILE A 208 15.83 -11.14 11.57
C ILE A 208 16.36 -10.86 10.17
N ASP A 209 16.05 -9.70 9.58
CA ASP A 209 16.30 -9.43 8.15
C ASP A 209 16.78 -8.01 7.85
N GLY A 210 17.33 -7.33 8.85
CA GLY A 210 17.90 -5.99 8.68
C GLY A 210 19.08 -5.95 7.70
N LEU A 211 19.06 -4.95 6.82
CA LEU A 211 20.14 -4.71 5.87
C LEU A 211 21.31 -3.92 6.49
N PRO A 212 22.54 -4.11 5.99
CA PRO A 212 23.67 -3.31 6.44
C PRO A 212 23.59 -1.86 5.94
N VAL A 213 22.77 -1.58 4.92
CA VAL A 213 22.58 -0.23 4.37
C VAL A 213 21.76 0.61 5.35
N GLY A 214 22.42 1.59 5.99
CA GLY A 214 21.84 2.41 7.06
C GLY A 214 22.58 2.29 8.39
N LEU A 215 23.37 1.23 8.57
CA LEU A 215 24.24 1.09 9.74
C LEU A 215 25.52 1.94 9.58
N PRO A 216 25.98 2.64 10.64
CA PRO A 216 27.16 3.52 10.56
C PRO A 216 28.42 2.87 10.01
N LYS A 217 28.60 1.56 10.22
CA LYS A 217 29.76 0.80 9.73
C LYS A 217 29.40 -0.26 8.68
N GLY A 218 28.19 -0.21 8.11
CA GLY A 218 27.74 -1.15 7.08
C GLY A 218 27.90 -2.62 7.50
N VAL A 219 28.49 -3.44 6.63
CA VAL A 219 28.74 -4.87 6.89
C VAL A 219 29.69 -5.15 8.06
N HIS A 220 30.39 -4.13 8.57
CA HIS A 220 31.28 -4.22 9.73
C HIS A 220 30.65 -3.67 11.02
N ASP A 221 29.36 -3.32 10.98
CA ASP A 221 28.66 -2.81 12.14
C ASP A 221 28.35 -3.93 13.15
N PRO A 222 28.58 -3.72 14.46
CA PRO A 222 28.23 -4.71 15.49
C PRO A 222 26.74 -5.04 15.53
N ASP A 223 25.89 -4.15 15.04
CA ASP A 223 24.44 -4.36 15.00
C ASP A 223 23.98 -5.11 13.74
N PHE A 224 24.87 -5.35 12.76
CA PHE A 224 24.55 -6.15 11.58
C PHE A 224 24.32 -7.63 11.97
N ALA A 225 23.06 -8.07 11.89
CA ALA A 225 22.59 -9.38 12.34
C ALA A 225 21.64 -10.03 11.30
N GLY A 226 20.89 -11.04 11.71
CA GLY A 226 19.87 -11.63 10.86
C GLY A 226 20.37 -12.52 9.72
N PHE A 227 19.48 -12.78 8.75
CA PHE A 227 19.75 -13.59 7.57
C PHE A 227 20.86 -13.00 6.72
N HIS A 228 20.84 -11.71 6.44
CA HIS A 228 21.84 -11.03 5.62
C HIS A 228 23.24 -11.05 6.25
N ARG A 229 23.37 -10.98 7.58
CA ARG A 229 24.69 -11.14 8.22
C ARG A 229 25.21 -12.57 8.10
N VAL A 230 24.33 -13.57 8.25
CA VAL A 230 24.70 -14.98 8.08
C VAL A 230 25.06 -15.27 6.61
N GLU A 231 24.30 -14.70 5.67
CA GLU A 231 24.58 -14.72 4.24
C GLU A 231 25.97 -14.16 3.94
N TYR A 232 26.24 -12.93 4.36
CA TYR A 232 27.53 -12.28 4.16
C TYR A 232 28.69 -13.19 4.56
N GLY A 233 28.62 -13.76 5.77
CA GLY A 233 29.65 -14.67 6.27
C GLY A 233 29.80 -15.95 5.44
N LEU A 234 28.69 -16.60 5.08
CA LEU A 234 28.70 -17.84 4.29
C LEU A 234 29.29 -17.63 2.90
N TRP A 235 29.06 -16.48 2.27
CA TRP A 235 29.52 -16.19 0.90
C TRP A 235 30.82 -15.40 0.79
N HIS A 236 31.32 -14.79 1.88
CA HIS A 236 32.57 -14.03 1.92
C HIS A 236 33.73 -14.71 2.67
N GLY A 237 33.62 -16.02 2.89
CA GLY A 237 34.76 -16.83 3.36
C GLY A 237 35.00 -16.80 4.87
N GLU A 238 34.04 -16.33 5.66
CA GLU A 238 34.09 -16.53 7.11
C GLU A 238 33.98 -18.02 7.44
N SER A 239 34.66 -18.45 8.51
CA SER A 239 34.54 -19.83 8.95
C SER A 239 33.15 -20.07 9.54
N VAL A 240 32.53 -21.20 9.25
CA VAL A 240 31.19 -21.53 9.80
C VAL A 240 31.18 -21.47 11.34
N SER A 241 32.31 -21.78 11.97
CA SER A 241 32.49 -21.63 13.42
C SER A 241 32.32 -20.19 13.94
N SER A 242 32.70 -19.16 13.18
CA SER A 242 32.48 -17.76 13.56
C SER A 242 31.01 -17.37 13.44
N LEU A 243 30.25 -18.05 12.57
CA LEU A 243 28.84 -17.79 12.31
C LEU A 243 27.89 -18.42 13.33
N ARG A 244 28.36 -19.35 14.18
CA ARG A 244 27.50 -20.05 15.15
C ARG A 244 26.68 -19.09 16.02
N LYS A 245 27.33 -18.09 16.63
CA LYS A 245 26.63 -17.11 17.48
C LYS A 245 25.60 -16.29 16.70
N LEU A 246 25.85 -16.00 15.43
CA LEU A 246 24.94 -15.25 14.57
C LEU A 246 23.73 -16.10 14.18
N ALA A 247 23.94 -17.38 13.82
CA ALA A 247 22.86 -18.31 13.53
C ALA A 247 22.02 -18.65 14.78
N ASP A 248 22.64 -18.69 15.96
CA ASP A 248 21.94 -18.85 17.25
C ASP A 248 21.08 -17.63 17.58
N ARG A 249 21.60 -16.42 17.34
CA ARG A 249 20.86 -15.16 17.50
C ARG A 249 19.66 -15.12 16.56
N LEU A 250 19.86 -15.37 15.27
CA LEU A 250 18.77 -15.45 14.29
C LEU A 250 17.68 -16.46 14.72
N LEU A 251 18.07 -17.66 15.18
CA LEU A 251 17.11 -18.65 15.68
C LEU A 251 16.38 -18.17 16.95
N LYS A 252 17.06 -17.43 17.83
CA LYS A 252 16.45 -16.82 19.02
C LYS A 252 15.43 -15.75 18.61
N ASP A 253 15.77 -14.90 17.65
CA ASP A 253 14.90 -13.80 17.21
C ASP A 253 13.65 -14.35 16.50
N VAL A 254 13.79 -15.38 15.66
CA VAL A 254 12.63 -16.09 15.06
C VAL A 254 11.75 -16.76 16.13
N LYS A 255 12.33 -17.31 17.20
CA LYS A 255 11.54 -17.84 18.34
C LYS A 255 10.82 -16.72 19.09
N GLY A 256 11.47 -15.57 19.24
CA GLY A 256 10.93 -14.36 19.82
C GLY A 256 9.71 -13.89 19.04
N LEU A 257 9.87 -13.65 17.74
CA LEU A 257 8.78 -13.30 16.82
C LEU A 257 7.60 -14.26 16.96
N LYS A 258 7.84 -15.59 16.96
CA LYS A 258 6.76 -16.59 17.12
C LYS A 258 6.03 -16.49 18.48
N ALA A 259 6.75 -16.10 19.53
CA ALA A 259 6.17 -15.96 20.87
C ALA A 259 5.41 -14.63 21.03
N ASP A 260 5.85 -13.60 20.32
CA ASP A 260 5.36 -12.24 20.43
C ASP A 260 4.16 -11.98 19.51
N LEU A 261 4.16 -12.54 18.30
CA LEU A 261 3.12 -12.34 17.28
C LEU A 261 1.67 -12.48 17.78
N PRO A 262 1.31 -13.40 18.70
CA PRO A 262 -0.06 -13.47 19.24
C PRO A 262 -0.49 -12.24 20.07
N ASN A 263 0.43 -11.39 20.50
CA ASN A 263 0.18 -10.15 21.23
C ASN A 263 0.18 -8.93 20.31
N GLU A 264 0.52 -9.10 19.04
CA GLU A 264 0.60 -8.03 18.05
C GLU A 264 -0.73 -7.89 17.30
N ASP A 265 -1.24 -6.67 17.24
CA ASP A 265 -2.44 -6.34 16.48
C ASP A 265 -2.03 -5.93 15.06
N MET A 266 -2.51 -6.69 14.06
CA MET A 266 -2.40 -6.25 12.67
C MET A 266 -3.50 -5.24 12.40
N GLU A 267 -3.10 -3.99 12.17
CA GLU A 267 -4.04 -2.92 11.83
C GLU A 267 -4.76 -3.26 10.53
N PRO A 268 -6.11 -3.36 10.49
CA PRO A 268 -6.81 -3.78 9.28
C PRO A 268 -6.57 -2.86 8.08
N GLY A 269 -6.30 -1.58 8.32
CA GLY A 269 -5.96 -0.60 7.29
C GLY A 269 -4.61 -0.85 6.60
N ASP A 270 -3.72 -1.65 7.20
CA ASP A 270 -2.41 -1.94 6.64
C ASP A 270 -2.45 -2.99 5.54
N LEU A 271 -3.36 -3.97 5.61
CA LEU A 271 -3.41 -5.08 4.65
C LEU A 271 -3.53 -4.58 3.18
N PRO A 272 -4.39 -3.60 2.85
CA PRO A 272 -4.41 -2.97 1.53
C PRO A 272 -3.09 -2.31 1.11
N LEU A 273 -2.34 -1.72 2.05
CA LEU A 273 -1.04 -1.10 1.78
C LEU A 273 0.01 -2.16 1.46
N ARG A 274 0.04 -3.25 2.24
CA ARG A 274 1.04 -4.32 2.09
C ARG A 274 1.01 -4.97 0.72
N ALA A 275 -0.18 -5.08 0.11
CA ALA A 275 -0.33 -5.62 -1.25
C ALA A 275 0.56 -4.89 -2.28
N HIS A 276 0.83 -3.60 -2.10
CA HIS A 276 1.74 -2.82 -2.94
C HIS A 276 3.19 -2.83 -2.43
N GLU A 277 3.36 -2.58 -1.12
CA GLU A 277 4.68 -2.33 -0.52
C GLU A 277 5.66 -3.51 -0.66
N ILE A 278 5.17 -4.75 -0.63
CA ILE A 278 6.00 -5.96 -0.81
C ILE A 278 6.75 -5.91 -2.15
N MET A 279 6.03 -5.58 -3.22
CA MET A 279 6.64 -5.51 -4.55
C MET A 279 7.44 -4.23 -4.76
N GLU A 280 7.12 -3.14 -4.04
CA GLU A 280 7.89 -1.89 -4.10
C GLU A 280 9.28 -2.12 -3.52
N ASN A 281 9.34 -2.76 -2.36
CA ASN A 281 10.60 -3.15 -1.73
C ASN A 281 11.35 -4.20 -2.56
N THR A 282 10.64 -5.12 -3.21
CA THR A 282 11.27 -6.05 -4.17
C THR A 282 11.96 -5.30 -5.31
N LEU A 283 11.29 -4.30 -5.90
CA LEU A 283 11.90 -3.48 -6.94
C LEU A 283 13.07 -2.66 -6.40
N GLN A 284 12.93 -2.09 -5.20
CA GLN A 284 13.92 -1.20 -4.59
C GLN A 284 15.18 -1.93 -4.14
N PHE A 285 15.06 -3.12 -3.55
CA PHE A 285 16.15 -3.81 -2.86
C PHE A 285 16.61 -5.08 -3.57
N GLU A 286 15.69 -5.94 -4.01
CA GLU A 286 16.04 -7.23 -4.62
C GLU A 286 16.51 -7.04 -6.07
N LEU A 287 15.71 -6.34 -6.88
CA LEU A 287 16.03 -6.17 -8.31
C LEU A 287 17.19 -5.19 -8.55
N THR A 288 17.62 -4.46 -7.51
CA THR A 288 18.84 -3.65 -7.53
C THR A 288 20.02 -4.31 -6.84
N GLU A 289 19.85 -5.51 -6.28
CA GLU A 289 20.86 -6.26 -5.51
C GLU A 289 21.38 -5.55 -4.25
N LYS A 290 20.67 -4.53 -3.76
CA LYS A 290 21.03 -3.87 -2.50
C LYS A 290 20.89 -4.80 -1.30
N ALA A 291 19.99 -5.78 -1.37
CA ALA A 291 19.78 -6.76 -0.32
C ALA A 291 20.77 -7.93 -0.36
N ASP A 292 21.25 -8.31 -1.54
CA ASP A 292 22.09 -9.50 -1.71
C ASP A 292 23.45 -9.34 -1.04
N GLN A 293 23.78 -10.23 -0.10
CA GLN A 293 25.07 -10.26 0.58
C GLN A 293 25.99 -11.36 0.03
N GLY A 294 25.85 -11.68 -1.25
CA GLY A 294 26.70 -12.58 -2.01
C GLY A 294 26.06 -13.90 -2.39
N SER A 295 24.82 -14.19 -1.97
CA SER A 295 24.15 -15.45 -2.33
C SER A 295 23.74 -15.51 -3.80
N GLY A 296 23.51 -14.37 -4.45
CA GLY A 296 22.97 -14.28 -5.81
C GLY A 296 21.53 -14.76 -5.92
N THR A 297 20.74 -14.62 -4.86
CA THR A 297 19.39 -15.21 -4.75
C THR A 297 18.24 -14.22 -4.75
N SER A 298 18.49 -12.93 -5.01
CA SER A 298 17.44 -11.90 -5.05
C SER A 298 16.23 -12.22 -5.95
N LEU A 299 16.39 -12.96 -7.07
CA LEU A 299 15.23 -13.39 -7.88
C LEU A 299 14.37 -14.46 -7.18
N ALA A 300 14.97 -15.28 -6.33
CA ALA A 300 14.24 -16.23 -5.49
C ALA A 300 13.43 -15.47 -4.43
N THR A 301 14.04 -14.46 -3.81
CA THR A 301 13.38 -13.55 -2.86
C THR A 301 12.23 -12.80 -3.53
N ALA A 302 12.44 -12.23 -4.71
CA ALA A 302 11.38 -11.60 -5.50
C ALA A 302 10.20 -12.55 -5.77
N SER A 303 10.46 -13.84 -5.99
CA SER A 303 9.39 -14.83 -6.16
C SER A 303 8.64 -15.14 -4.85
N ALA A 304 9.32 -15.13 -3.70
CA ALA A 304 8.68 -15.27 -2.39
C ALA A 304 7.81 -14.04 -2.06
N ASN A 305 8.30 -12.85 -2.37
CA ASN A 305 7.56 -11.59 -2.20
C ASN A 305 6.33 -11.52 -3.11
N LEU A 306 6.42 -12.03 -4.33
CA LEU A 306 5.27 -12.17 -5.21
C LEU A 306 4.21 -13.13 -4.64
N GLU A 307 4.60 -14.20 -3.96
CA GLU A 307 3.69 -15.12 -3.28
C GLU A 307 2.97 -14.44 -2.11
N GLY A 308 3.70 -13.71 -1.25
CA GLY A 308 3.10 -12.91 -0.17
C GLY A 308 2.15 -11.82 -0.70
N THR A 309 2.51 -11.20 -1.83
CA THR A 309 1.64 -10.22 -2.51
C THR A 309 0.34 -10.85 -3.01
N ARG A 310 0.41 -12.06 -3.60
CA ARG A 310 -0.79 -12.78 -4.05
C ARG A 310 -1.72 -13.10 -2.88
N GLU A 311 -1.18 -13.55 -1.75
CA GLU A 311 -1.97 -13.80 -0.54
C GLU A 311 -2.74 -12.55 -0.11
N ALA A 312 -2.06 -11.40 0.00
CA ALA A 312 -2.71 -10.15 0.37
C ALA A 312 -3.82 -9.74 -0.62
N VAL A 313 -3.56 -9.86 -1.93
CA VAL A 313 -4.55 -9.56 -2.98
C VAL A 313 -5.74 -10.52 -2.91
N ASP A 314 -5.51 -11.82 -2.68
CA ASP A 314 -6.55 -12.84 -2.63
C ASP A 314 -7.47 -12.65 -1.43
N LEU A 315 -6.93 -12.29 -0.26
CA LEU A 315 -7.71 -11.96 0.93
C LEU A 315 -8.59 -10.71 0.74
N LEU A 316 -8.13 -9.73 -0.04
CA LEU A 316 -8.87 -8.51 -0.37
C LEU A 316 -9.83 -8.69 -1.55
N ARG A 317 -9.72 -9.79 -2.30
CA ARG A 317 -10.46 -10.03 -3.53
C ARG A 317 -11.98 -9.85 -3.40
N PRO A 318 -12.66 -10.29 -2.32
CA PRO A 318 -14.10 -10.05 -2.14
C PRO A 318 -14.48 -8.55 -2.14
N LEU A 319 -13.60 -7.68 -1.62
CA LEU A 319 -13.82 -6.23 -1.60
C LEU A 319 -13.51 -5.59 -2.96
N LEU A 320 -12.50 -6.13 -3.66
CA LEU A 320 -12.03 -5.62 -4.94
C LEU A 320 -12.94 -5.95 -6.12
N GLN A 321 -13.64 -7.10 -6.13
CA GLN A 321 -14.40 -7.57 -7.28
C GLN A 321 -15.40 -6.56 -7.85
N SER A 322 -16.10 -5.82 -6.99
CA SER A 322 -17.07 -4.80 -7.41
C SER A 322 -16.48 -3.39 -7.54
N ARG A 323 -15.24 -3.18 -7.11
CA ARG A 323 -14.62 -1.86 -6.95
C ARG A 323 -13.43 -1.63 -7.88
N TYR A 324 -12.73 -2.69 -8.27
CA TYR A 324 -11.52 -2.62 -9.06
C TYR A 324 -11.71 -3.25 -10.45
N THR A 325 -11.95 -2.40 -11.45
CA THR A 325 -12.13 -2.83 -12.84
C THR A 325 -10.87 -3.44 -13.46
N GLY A 326 -9.69 -3.15 -12.89
CA GLY A 326 -8.39 -3.66 -13.32
C GLY A 326 -8.02 -5.03 -12.77
N LEU A 327 -8.88 -5.70 -12.00
CA LEU A 327 -8.53 -6.92 -11.27
C LEU A 327 -8.04 -8.06 -12.19
N LYS A 328 -8.64 -8.25 -13.37
CA LYS A 328 -8.19 -9.27 -14.33
C LYS A 328 -6.80 -8.97 -14.89
N GLN A 329 -6.50 -7.70 -15.14
CA GLN A 329 -5.20 -7.25 -15.63
C GLN A 329 -4.14 -7.37 -14.53
N LEU A 330 -4.51 -7.12 -13.27
CA LEU A 330 -3.66 -7.41 -12.12
C LEU A 330 -3.30 -8.90 -12.05
N ASP A 331 -4.28 -9.80 -12.15
CA ASP A 331 -4.04 -11.25 -12.15
C ASP A 331 -3.08 -11.66 -13.28
N ALA A 332 -3.33 -11.19 -14.50
CA ALA A 332 -2.46 -11.45 -15.64
C ALA A 332 -1.03 -10.90 -15.43
N GLN A 333 -0.89 -9.77 -14.74
CA GLN A 333 0.41 -9.18 -14.48
C GLN A 333 1.18 -9.93 -13.38
N LEU A 334 0.51 -10.35 -12.31
CA LEU A 334 1.08 -11.24 -11.30
C LEU A 334 1.63 -12.52 -11.98
N ASP A 335 0.86 -13.11 -12.89
CA ASP A 335 1.26 -14.33 -13.63
C ASP A 335 2.43 -14.08 -14.57
N ARG A 336 2.46 -12.92 -15.23
CA ARG A 336 3.57 -12.51 -16.08
C ARG A 336 4.86 -12.37 -15.28
N VAL A 337 4.83 -11.70 -14.13
CA VAL A 337 6.01 -11.57 -13.27
C VAL A 337 6.47 -12.95 -12.79
N GLN A 338 5.56 -13.81 -12.31
CA GLN A 338 5.92 -15.18 -11.88
C GLN A 338 6.62 -15.95 -13.01
N LYS A 339 6.07 -15.90 -14.23
CA LYS A 339 6.65 -16.58 -15.40
C LYS A 339 8.06 -16.07 -15.74
N LEU A 340 8.29 -14.77 -15.63
CA LEU A 340 9.60 -14.17 -15.87
C LEU A 340 10.63 -14.60 -14.81
N LEU A 341 10.22 -14.68 -13.54
CA LEU A 341 11.05 -15.17 -12.45
C LEU A 341 11.34 -16.67 -12.58
N ASP A 342 10.33 -17.49 -12.87
CA ASP A 342 10.47 -18.94 -13.06
C ASP A 342 11.44 -19.30 -14.18
N ALA A 343 11.50 -18.49 -15.24
CA ALA A 343 12.47 -18.66 -16.33
C ALA A 343 13.94 -18.51 -15.87
N ARG A 344 14.18 -17.98 -14.67
CA ARG A 344 15.51 -17.81 -14.06
C ARG A 344 15.81 -18.83 -12.97
N LYS A 345 14.91 -19.78 -12.73
CA LYS A 345 15.08 -20.87 -11.79
C LYS A 345 15.60 -22.12 -12.49
N HIS A 346 16.71 -22.67 -11.99
CA HIS A 346 17.39 -23.86 -12.50
C HIS A 346 17.52 -24.90 -11.38
N GLY A 347 16.46 -25.70 -11.19
CA GLY A 347 16.38 -26.66 -10.09
C GLY A 347 16.38 -25.96 -8.73
N ASP A 348 17.43 -26.21 -7.93
CA ASP A 348 17.67 -25.59 -6.62
C ASP A 348 18.40 -24.22 -6.72
N SER A 349 18.78 -23.78 -7.92
CA SER A 349 19.57 -22.55 -8.15
C SER A 349 18.80 -21.49 -8.94
N TRP A 350 19.26 -20.24 -8.86
CA TRP A 350 18.67 -19.10 -9.55
C TRP A 350 19.75 -18.31 -10.28
N THR A 351 19.39 -17.69 -11.41
CA THR A 351 20.27 -16.72 -12.07
C THR A 351 20.42 -15.48 -11.18
N PRO A 352 21.64 -15.08 -10.78
CA PRO A 352 21.85 -13.83 -10.04
C PRO A 352 21.44 -12.62 -10.88
N VAL A 353 20.92 -11.57 -10.23
CA VAL A 353 20.46 -10.35 -10.90
C VAL A 353 21.62 -9.65 -11.64
N ALA A 354 22.85 -9.71 -11.13
CA ALA A 354 24.07 -9.19 -11.76
C ALA A 354 24.48 -9.98 -13.01
N SER A 355 23.97 -11.21 -13.17
CA SER A 355 24.25 -12.08 -14.31
C SER A 355 23.17 -12.04 -15.38
N LEU A 356 22.09 -11.28 -15.18
CA LEU A 356 21.07 -11.05 -16.20
C LEU A 356 21.64 -10.18 -17.32
N ASP A 357 21.30 -10.49 -18.56
CA ASP A 357 21.52 -9.55 -19.65
C ASP A 357 20.57 -8.35 -19.53
N THR A 358 20.88 -7.28 -20.27
CA THR A 358 20.10 -6.04 -20.22
C THR A 358 18.62 -6.27 -20.57
N SER A 359 18.34 -7.11 -21.56
CA SER A 359 16.97 -7.35 -22.03
C SER A 359 16.13 -8.09 -20.99
N ASP A 360 16.70 -9.10 -20.34
CA ASP A 360 16.06 -9.83 -19.24
C ASP A 360 15.83 -8.92 -18.04
N ARG A 361 16.83 -8.11 -17.66
CA ARG A 361 16.71 -7.16 -16.55
C ARG A 361 15.63 -6.12 -16.82
N GLU A 362 15.61 -5.53 -18.00
CA GLU A 362 14.57 -4.57 -18.41
C GLU A 362 13.18 -5.21 -18.45
N SER A 363 13.07 -6.46 -18.92
CA SER A 363 11.80 -7.19 -18.97
C SER A 363 11.23 -7.47 -17.58
N ILE A 364 12.07 -7.90 -16.64
CA ILE A 364 11.66 -8.15 -15.24
C ILE A 364 11.29 -6.82 -14.57
N ASN A 365 12.15 -5.81 -14.65
CA ASN A 365 11.92 -4.50 -14.03
C ASN A 365 10.66 -3.83 -14.59
N GLY A 366 10.47 -3.86 -15.91
CA GLY A 366 9.27 -3.31 -16.55
C GLY A 366 7.99 -4.06 -16.14
N ALA A 367 8.05 -5.39 -16.01
CA ALA A 367 6.92 -6.17 -15.55
C ALA A 367 6.58 -5.90 -14.07
N VAL A 368 7.59 -5.77 -13.20
CA VAL A 368 7.36 -5.41 -11.78
C VAL A 368 6.88 -3.97 -11.64
N GLY A 369 7.40 -3.02 -12.42
CA GLY A 369 6.91 -1.64 -12.46
C GLY A 369 5.43 -1.56 -12.87
N GLU A 370 5.05 -2.26 -13.94
CA GLU A 370 3.63 -2.35 -14.34
C GLU A 370 2.77 -3.07 -13.27
N LEU A 371 3.32 -4.08 -12.58
CA LEU A 371 2.61 -4.72 -11.46
C LEU A 371 2.32 -3.72 -10.34
N LEU A 372 3.30 -2.89 -9.98
CA LEU A 372 3.14 -1.85 -8.95
C LEU A 372 2.06 -0.84 -9.31
N GLU A 373 2.02 -0.37 -10.56
CA GLU A 373 0.95 0.53 -11.02
C GLU A 373 -0.44 -0.10 -10.88
N ARG A 374 -0.54 -1.43 -11.05
CA ARG A 374 -1.81 -2.17 -10.91
C ARG A 374 -2.17 -2.47 -9.46
N LEU A 375 -1.19 -2.62 -8.58
CA LEU A 375 -1.39 -2.81 -7.14
C LEU A 375 -1.75 -1.49 -6.44
N ALA A 376 -1.20 -0.36 -6.88
CA ALA A 376 -1.34 0.93 -6.22
C ALA A 376 -2.80 1.35 -5.90
N PRO A 377 -3.80 1.15 -6.79
CA PRO A 377 -5.18 1.50 -6.48
C PRO A 377 -5.81 0.70 -5.33
N ILE A 378 -5.29 -0.48 -4.97
CA ILE A 378 -5.86 -1.33 -3.91
C ILE A 378 -5.89 -0.59 -2.59
N ALA A 379 -4.81 0.10 -2.24
CA ALA A 379 -4.70 0.90 -1.02
C ALA A 379 -5.84 1.92 -0.92
N THR A 380 -6.09 2.67 -1.99
CA THR A 380 -7.17 3.68 -2.03
C THR A 380 -8.56 3.05 -2.04
N ILE A 381 -8.76 1.99 -2.83
CA ILE A 381 -10.06 1.32 -2.97
C ILE A 381 -10.50 0.68 -1.66
N CYS A 382 -9.56 0.09 -0.94
CA CYS A 382 -9.81 -0.61 0.32
C CYS A 382 -9.50 0.25 1.56
N TYR A 383 -9.21 1.54 1.39
CA TYR A 383 -8.98 2.44 2.52
C TYR A 383 -10.22 2.46 3.42
N PRO A 384 -10.11 2.07 4.71
CA PRO A 384 -11.26 2.01 5.60
C PRO A 384 -11.77 3.42 5.91
N ARG A 385 -13.07 3.65 5.70
CA ARG A 385 -13.74 4.90 6.04
C ARG A 385 -14.68 4.70 7.21
N ARG A 386 -14.75 5.70 8.10
CA ARG A 386 -15.75 5.76 9.16
C ARG A 386 -17.10 6.13 8.55
N THR A 387 -18.13 5.34 8.84
CA THR A 387 -19.47 5.52 8.27
C THR A 387 -20.54 5.84 9.31
N SER A 388 -20.22 5.68 10.59
CA SER A 388 -21.07 5.90 11.75
C SER A 388 -20.26 6.30 12.95
#